data_AF-A0A3S0H7H9-F1
#
_entry.id   AF-A0A3S0H7H9-F1
#
_cell.length_a   1.000
_cell.length_b   1.000
_cell.length_c   1.000
_cell.angle_alpha   90.00
_cell.angle_beta   90.00
_cell.angle_gamma   90.00
#
_symmetry.space_group_name_H-M   'P 1'
#
loop_
_entity.id
_entity.type
_entity.pdbx_description
1 polymer ?
#
loop_
_entity_poly.entity_id
_entity_poly.type
_entity_poly.pdbx_seq_one_letter_code
_entity_poly.pdbx_strand_id
1 'polypeptide(L)'
;MKFPRYALTLLVSLAVLALIALQLCIVEPGDLAQPVSIDEVSFLADGGTLVVELKGANGKRLFAIRQGSLYVESDRQPMAIGCSCFGFPYARNVAPGDERERAVQTLLEGWVTANTTAEDRARIETRSNLEQIPATAYGVLEMLNWIRTRK
;
A
#
# COMPACT_ATOMS: atom_id res chain seq x y z
N MET A 1 23.12 46.83 -1.71
CA MET A 1 22.88 45.46 -2.21
C MET A 1 21.75 44.80 -1.41
N LYS A 2 20.49 44.91 -1.86
CA LYS A 2 19.33 44.25 -1.19
C LYS A 2 18.71 43.13 -2.03
N PHE A 3 18.87 43.16 -3.34
CA PHE A 3 18.44 42.11 -4.29
C PHE A 3 18.84 40.67 -3.94
N PRO A 4 20.10 40.36 -3.56
CA PRO A 4 20.47 38.98 -3.25
C PRO A 4 19.79 38.45 -1.98
N ARG A 5 19.46 39.34 -1.03
CA ARG A 5 18.73 38.96 0.18
C ARG A 5 17.28 38.63 -0.13
N TYR A 6 16.61 39.41 -0.98
CA TYR A 6 15.23 39.11 -1.38
C TYR A 6 15.14 37.83 -2.22
N ALA A 7 16.08 37.61 -3.14
CA ALA A 7 16.15 36.37 -3.93
C ALA A 7 16.36 35.13 -3.04
N LEU A 8 17.27 35.21 -2.07
CA LEU A 8 17.49 34.14 -1.09
C LEU A 8 16.25 33.88 -0.24
N THR A 9 15.60 34.93 0.26
CA THR A 9 14.39 34.79 1.09
C THR A 9 13.26 34.13 0.30
N LEU A 10 13.06 34.54 -0.96
CA LEU A 10 12.06 33.93 -1.85
C LEU A 10 12.35 32.45 -2.11
N LEU A 11 13.61 32.09 -2.39
CA LEU A 11 14.01 30.69 -2.59
C LEU A 11 13.75 29.84 -1.36
N VAL A 12 14.06 30.36 -0.16
CA VAL A 12 13.79 29.66 1.10
C VAL A 12 12.28 29.50 1.31
N SER A 13 11.47 30.54 1.08
CA SER A 13 10.02 30.45 1.19
C SER A 13 9.42 29.43 0.21
N LEU A 14 9.91 29.40 -1.04
CA LEU A 14 9.49 28.42 -2.04
C LEU A 14 9.88 27.00 -1.64
N ALA A 15 11.09 26.80 -1.10
CA ALA A 15 11.53 25.49 -0.62
C ALA A 15 10.66 24.99 0.54
N VAL A 16 10.30 25.87 1.49
CA VAL A 16 9.41 25.52 2.60
C VAL A 16 8.01 25.17 2.10
N LEU A 17 7.45 25.94 1.17
CA LEU A 17 6.15 25.65 0.57
C LEU A 17 6.15 24.31 -0.19
N ALA A 18 7.22 24.03 -0.94
CA ALA A 18 7.38 22.76 -1.63
C ALA A 18 7.45 21.57 -0.67
N LEU A 19 8.15 21.70 0.46
CA LEU A 19 8.21 20.67 1.50
C LEU A 19 6.85 20.43 2.14
N ILE A 20 6.09 21.48 2.47
CA ILE A 20 4.74 21.36 3.01
C ILE A 20 3.81 20.67 2.01
N ALA A 21 3.86 21.09 0.74
CA ALA A 21 3.07 20.47 -0.32
C ALA A 21 3.39 18.98 -0.49
N LEU A 22 4.68 18.60 -0.39
CA LEU A 22 5.10 17.20 -0.44
C LEU A 22 4.54 16.40 0.74
N GLN A 23 4.56 16.94 1.97
CA GLN A 23 4.03 16.26 3.15
C GLN A 23 2.52 16.02 3.07
N LEU A 24 1.75 16.98 2.54
CA LEU A 24 0.29 16.86 2.38
C LEU A 24 -0.13 15.86 1.30
N CYS A 25 0.81 15.49 0.45
CA CYS A 25 0.61 14.69 -0.73
C CYS A 25 0.97 13.20 -0.50
N ILE A 26 1.77 12.92 0.53
CA ILE A 26 2.02 11.57 1.00
C ILE A 26 0.77 11.06 1.70
N VAL A 27 0.27 9.90 1.26
CA VAL A 27 -0.88 9.22 1.85
C VAL A 27 -0.38 8.13 2.80
N GLU A 28 -0.84 8.18 4.04
CA GLU A 28 -0.63 7.12 5.03
C GLU A 28 -1.93 6.28 5.17
N PRO A 29 -1.88 5.06 5.74
CA PRO A 29 -3.07 4.21 5.88
C PRO A 29 -4.25 4.90 6.60
N GLY A 30 -3.95 5.71 7.63
CA GLY A 30 -4.95 6.46 8.40
C GLY A 30 -5.64 7.59 7.61
N ASP A 31 -5.10 7.98 6.45
CA ASP A 31 -5.70 8.99 5.60
C ASP A 31 -6.86 8.45 4.74
N LEU A 32 -7.01 7.13 4.63
CA LEU A 32 -8.05 6.52 3.82
C LEU A 32 -9.39 6.52 4.57
N ALA A 33 -10.32 7.36 4.09
CA ALA A 33 -11.67 7.40 4.65
C ALA A 33 -12.40 6.08 4.37
N GLN A 34 -13.12 5.58 5.39
CA GLN A 34 -13.93 4.38 5.27
C GLN A 34 -15.26 4.66 4.52
N PRO A 35 -15.84 3.66 3.84
CA PRO A 35 -15.25 2.35 3.55
C PRO A 35 -14.14 2.46 2.51
N VAL A 36 -13.14 1.59 2.62
CA VAL A 36 -12.10 1.43 1.61
C VAL A 36 -12.55 0.43 0.53
N SER A 37 -12.26 0.73 -0.74
CA SER A 37 -12.40 -0.18 -1.87
C SER A 37 -11.03 -0.62 -2.40
N ILE A 38 -11.00 -1.67 -3.21
CA ILE A 38 -9.81 -2.10 -3.95
C ILE A 38 -9.99 -1.71 -5.41
N ASP A 39 -9.16 -0.81 -5.91
CA ASP A 39 -9.21 -0.36 -7.31
C ASP A 39 -8.48 -1.36 -8.22
N GLU A 40 -7.34 -1.88 -7.77
CA GLU A 40 -6.52 -2.82 -8.55
C GLU A 40 -5.78 -3.82 -7.65
N VAL A 41 -5.56 -5.02 -8.19
CA VAL A 41 -4.65 -6.03 -7.66
C VAL A 41 -3.76 -6.51 -8.80
N SER A 42 -2.44 -6.45 -8.59
CA SER A 42 -1.44 -6.77 -9.62
C SER A 42 -0.40 -7.75 -9.09
N PHE A 43 -0.18 -8.84 -9.84
CA PHE A 43 0.90 -9.80 -9.61
C PHE A 43 1.96 -9.60 -10.69
N LEU A 44 3.19 -9.22 -10.32
CA LEU A 44 4.24 -8.99 -11.30
C LEU A 44 5.01 -10.29 -11.61
N ALA A 45 5.60 -10.32 -12.80
CA ALA A 45 6.35 -11.47 -13.31
C ALA A 45 7.74 -11.66 -12.65
N ASP A 46 8.10 -10.84 -11.66
CA ASP A 46 9.37 -10.88 -10.94
C ASP A 46 9.45 -11.98 -9.86
N GLY A 47 8.43 -12.83 -9.79
CA GLY A 47 8.40 -14.00 -8.93
C GLY A 47 7.91 -13.76 -7.52
N GLY A 48 7.30 -12.61 -7.23
CA GLY A 48 6.63 -12.45 -5.95
C GLY A 48 5.94 -11.12 -5.73
N THR A 49 6.15 -10.10 -6.56
CA THR A 49 5.58 -8.79 -6.27
C THR A 49 4.08 -8.84 -6.39
N LEU A 50 3.42 -8.44 -5.31
CA LEU A 50 1.98 -8.32 -5.21
C LEU A 50 1.67 -6.90 -4.79
N VAL A 51 0.86 -6.22 -5.58
CA VAL A 51 0.41 -4.84 -5.32
C VAL A 51 -1.09 -4.87 -5.14
N VAL A 52 -1.56 -4.24 -4.06
CA VAL A 52 -2.98 -4.01 -3.79
C VAL A 52 -3.19 -2.50 -3.69
N GLU A 53 -3.97 -1.92 -4.60
CA GLU A 53 -4.35 -0.51 -4.57
C GLU A 53 -5.63 -0.34 -3.74
N LEU A 54 -5.47 0.25 -2.56
CA LEU A 54 -6.57 0.65 -1.69
C LEU A 54 -7.00 2.07 -2.02
N LYS A 55 -8.32 2.30 -2.03
CA LYS A 55 -8.91 3.63 -2.22
C LYS A 55 -9.89 3.94 -1.11
N GLY A 56 -9.67 5.07 -0.44
CA GLY A 56 -10.61 5.60 0.54
C GLY A 56 -11.82 6.27 -0.13
N ALA A 57 -12.92 6.37 0.60
CA ALA A 57 -14.12 7.10 0.17
C ALA A 57 -13.86 8.59 -0.15
N ASN A 58 -12.77 9.15 0.40
CA ASN A 58 -12.28 10.50 0.10
C ASN A 58 -11.46 10.58 -1.20
N GLY A 59 -11.33 9.48 -1.95
CA GLY A 59 -10.61 9.40 -3.21
C GLY A 59 -9.09 9.26 -3.09
N LYS A 60 -8.53 9.30 -1.87
CA LYS A 60 -7.10 9.03 -1.65
C LYS A 60 -6.78 7.57 -1.97
N ARG A 61 -5.58 7.33 -2.48
CA ARG A 61 -5.10 6.01 -2.91
C ARG A 61 -3.81 5.65 -2.20
N LEU A 62 -3.70 4.39 -1.81
CA LEU A 62 -2.53 3.81 -1.17
C LEU A 62 -2.24 2.44 -1.80
N PHE A 63 -0.99 2.17 -2.12
CA PHE A 63 -0.54 0.87 -2.58
C PHE A 63 0.05 0.10 -1.40
N ALA A 64 -0.47 -1.08 -1.10
CA ALA A 64 0.20 -2.07 -0.26
C ALA A 64 0.99 -3.00 -1.18
N ILE A 65 2.30 -3.11 -0.95
CA ILE A 65 3.23 -3.77 -1.88
C ILE A 65 4.02 -4.81 -1.11
N ARG A 66 3.91 -6.08 -1.53
CA ARG A 66 4.94 -7.08 -1.26
C ARG A 66 5.99 -6.95 -2.35
N GLN A 67 7.22 -6.61 -2.01
CA GLN A 67 8.33 -6.48 -2.96
C GLN A 67 8.95 -7.85 -3.19
N GLY A 68 8.55 -8.50 -4.28
CA GLY A 68 8.93 -9.86 -4.58
C GLY A 68 10.26 -10.03 -5.30
N SER A 69 10.75 -11.25 -5.27
CA SER A 69 11.90 -11.70 -6.04
C SER A 69 11.88 -13.23 -6.14
N LEU A 70 12.15 -13.78 -7.32
CA LEU A 70 12.35 -15.21 -7.55
C LEU A 70 13.47 -15.82 -6.67
N TYR A 71 14.38 -14.99 -6.17
CA TYR A 71 15.55 -15.43 -5.40
C TYR A 71 15.40 -15.24 -3.89
N VAL A 72 14.24 -14.76 -3.43
CA VAL A 72 13.99 -14.46 -2.02
C VAL A 72 12.71 -15.17 -1.58
N GLU A 73 12.84 -15.99 -0.54
CA GLU A 73 11.69 -16.66 0.10
C GLU A 73 10.61 -15.65 0.46
N SER A 74 9.34 -16.01 0.23
CA SER A 74 8.22 -15.07 0.37
C SER A 74 8.13 -14.45 1.77
N ASP A 75 8.47 -15.19 2.83
CA ASP A 75 8.44 -14.71 4.21
C ASP A 75 9.52 -13.66 4.53
N ARG A 76 10.55 -13.53 3.68
CA ARG A 76 11.63 -12.52 3.80
C ARG A 76 11.49 -11.35 2.84
N GLN A 77 10.46 -11.36 1.99
CA GLN A 77 10.23 -10.26 1.06
C GLN A 77 9.84 -8.99 1.85
N PRO A 78 10.37 -7.81 1.48
CA PRO A 78 10.00 -6.58 2.16
C PRO A 78 8.58 -6.13 1.81
N MET A 79 7.93 -5.47 2.76
CA MET A 79 6.71 -4.72 2.50
C MET A 79 7.06 -3.27 2.21
N ALA A 80 6.33 -2.66 1.28
CA ALA A 80 6.29 -1.23 1.13
C ALA A 80 4.85 -0.74 1.08
N ILE A 81 4.66 0.52 1.49
CA ILE A 81 3.47 1.29 1.15
C ILE A 81 3.85 2.39 0.18
N GLY A 82 2.94 2.74 -0.72
CA GLY A 82 3.19 3.80 -1.70
C GLY A 82 1.96 4.61 -2.04
N CYS A 83 2.18 5.75 -2.69
CA CYS A 83 1.15 6.58 -3.28
C CYS A 83 1.74 7.35 -4.46
N SER A 84 0.90 7.98 -5.27
CA SER A 84 1.33 8.93 -6.30
C SER A 84 1.17 10.35 -5.77
N CYS A 85 2.24 11.12 -5.82
CA CYS A 85 2.25 12.52 -5.41
C CYS A 85 2.66 13.42 -6.57
N PHE A 86 1.73 14.26 -7.05
CA PHE A 86 1.93 15.13 -8.23
C PHE A 86 2.47 14.36 -9.47
N GLY A 87 2.04 13.11 -9.65
CA GLY A 87 2.50 12.23 -10.74
C GLY A 87 3.82 11.52 -10.45
N PHE A 88 4.49 11.80 -9.32
CA PHE A 88 5.70 11.10 -8.90
C PHE A 88 5.35 9.95 -7.95
N PRO A 89 5.88 8.73 -8.20
CA PRO A 89 5.68 7.63 -7.27
C PRO A 89 6.47 7.88 -5.98
N TYR A 90 5.80 7.73 -4.84
CA TYR A 90 6.43 7.68 -3.53
C TYR A 90 6.19 6.29 -2.94
N ALA A 91 7.24 5.67 -2.41
CA ALA A 91 7.16 4.41 -1.70
C ALA A 91 8.08 4.41 -0.47
N ARG A 92 7.67 3.70 0.57
CA ARG A 92 8.40 3.53 1.82
C ARG A 92 8.32 2.08 2.27
N ASN A 93 9.47 1.52 2.67
CA ASN A 93 9.52 0.20 3.28
C ASN A 93 8.87 0.20 4.67
N VAL A 94 8.12 -0.86 4.96
CA VAL A 94 7.40 -1.05 6.22
C VAL A 94 7.96 -2.28 6.93
N ALA A 95 8.45 -2.07 8.15
CA ALA A 95 8.97 -3.15 8.98
C ALA A 95 7.83 -4.07 9.46
N PRO A 96 8.10 -5.38 9.65
CA PRO A 96 7.15 -6.27 10.30
C PRO A 96 6.76 -5.74 11.70
N GLY A 97 5.47 -5.75 12.00
CA GLY A 97 4.89 -5.26 13.25
C GLY A 97 4.76 -3.73 13.37
N ASP A 98 5.18 -2.95 12.36
CA ASP A 98 5.03 -1.49 12.34
C ASP A 98 3.55 -1.08 12.38
N GLU A 99 3.26 0.09 12.97
CA GLU A 99 1.89 0.61 13.04
C GLU A 99 1.24 0.76 11.65
N ARG A 100 2.03 1.11 10.63
CA ARG A 100 1.53 1.21 9.24
C ARG A 100 1.15 -0.14 8.67
N GLU A 101 1.94 -1.18 8.96
CA GLU A 101 1.58 -2.54 8.54
C GLU A 101 0.26 -2.95 9.19
N ARG A 102 0.13 -2.77 10.50
CA ARG A 102 -1.10 -3.12 11.23
C ARG A 102 -2.30 -2.33 10.70
N ALA A 103 -2.12 -1.06 10.35
CA ALA A 103 -3.16 -0.24 9.77
C ALA A 103 -3.58 -0.77 8.38
N VAL A 104 -2.62 -1.08 7.50
CA VAL A 104 -2.92 -1.73 6.21
C VAL A 104 -3.62 -3.07 6.41
N GLN A 105 -3.13 -3.90 7.33
CA GLN A 105 -3.76 -5.19 7.66
C GLN A 105 -5.22 -5.00 8.06
N THR A 106 -5.51 -4.03 8.94
CA THR A 106 -6.88 -3.71 9.39
C THR A 106 -7.78 -3.30 8.22
N LEU A 107 -7.26 -2.47 7.30
CA LEU A 107 -8.00 -2.04 6.11
C LEU A 107 -8.34 -3.22 5.20
N LEU A 108 -7.36 -4.10 4.95
CA LEU A 108 -7.56 -5.30 4.14
C LEU A 108 -8.53 -6.27 4.83
N GLU A 109 -8.44 -6.47 6.15
CA GLU A 109 -9.36 -7.30 6.91
C GLU A 109 -10.80 -6.78 6.87
N GLY A 110 -10.98 -5.47 6.98
CA GLY A 110 -12.27 -4.81 6.82
C GLY A 110 -12.85 -5.05 5.42
N TRP A 111 -12.02 -4.87 4.39
CA TRP A 111 -12.44 -5.13 3.01
C TRP A 111 -12.81 -6.59 2.77
N VAL A 112 -11.98 -7.54 3.23
CA VAL A 112 -12.23 -8.99 3.09
C VAL A 112 -13.52 -9.40 3.83
N THR A 113 -13.83 -8.76 4.97
CA THR A 113 -15.08 -9.02 5.71
C THR A 113 -16.33 -8.56 4.97
N ALA A 114 -16.23 -7.49 4.20
CA ALA A 114 -17.35 -7.02 3.40
C ALA A 114 -17.47 -7.73 2.03
N ASN A 115 -16.37 -8.28 1.49
CA ASN A 115 -16.30 -8.69 0.07
C ASN A 115 -15.95 -10.16 -0.18
N THR A 116 -15.68 -10.96 0.86
CA THR A 116 -15.39 -12.40 0.69
C THR A 116 -16.25 -13.26 1.60
N THR A 117 -16.37 -14.54 1.23
CA THR A 117 -17.07 -15.54 2.02
C THR A 117 -16.11 -16.26 2.97
N ALA A 118 -16.66 -16.99 3.95
CA ALA A 118 -15.87 -17.90 4.79
C ALA A 118 -15.22 -19.02 3.95
N GLU A 119 -15.86 -19.43 2.87
CA GLU A 119 -15.35 -20.46 1.97
C GLU A 119 -14.13 -19.98 1.17
N ASP A 120 -14.14 -18.73 0.69
CA ASP A 120 -12.96 -18.12 0.03
C ASP A 120 -11.75 -18.10 0.97
N ARG A 121 -11.97 -17.78 2.24
CA ARG A 121 -10.91 -17.77 3.27
C ARG A 121 -10.38 -19.16 3.53
N ALA A 122 -11.28 -20.14 3.69
CA ALA A 122 -10.90 -21.54 3.88
C ALA A 122 -10.06 -22.06 2.72
N ARG A 123 -10.43 -21.73 1.47
CA ARG A 123 -9.69 -22.12 0.25
C ARG A 123 -8.26 -21.58 0.23
N ILE A 124 -8.03 -20.37 0.74
CA ILE A 124 -6.68 -19.80 0.88
C ILE A 124 -5.87 -20.55 1.93
N GLU A 125 -6.46 -20.84 3.09
CA GLU A 125 -5.81 -21.57 4.18
C GLU A 125 -5.40 -22.99 3.75
N THR A 126 -6.27 -23.69 3.02
CA THR A 126 -6.03 -25.06 2.56
C THR A 126 -5.33 -25.14 1.21
N ARG A 127 -5.11 -24.01 0.53
CA ARG A 127 -4.58 -23.94 -0.84
C ARG A 127 -5.37 -24.78 -1.85
N SER A 128 -6.69 -24.94 -1.64
CA SER A 128 -7.56 -25.78 -2.48
C SER A 128 -8.49 -24.95 -3.35
N ASN A 129 -8.65 -25.34 -4.62
CA ASN A 129 -9.63 -24.76 -5.55
C ASN A 129 -9.59 -23.21 -5.59
N LEU A 130 -8.37 -22.66 -5.69
CA LEU A 130 -8.09 -21.21 -5.65
C LEU A 130 -8.70 -20.48 -6.85
N GLU A 131 -8.87 -21.18 -7.97
CA GLU A 131 -9.50 -20.67 -9.20
C GLU A 131 -10.97 -20.25 -9.02
N GLN A 132 -11.61 -20.66 -7.93
CA GLN A 132 -12.99 -20.29 -7.61
C GLN A 132 -13.08 -18.95 -6.86
N ILE A 133 -11.96 -18.43 -6.36
CA ILE A 133 -11.91 -17.14 -5.66
C ILE A 133 -11.80 -16.02 -6.73
N PRO A 134 -12.62 -14.97 -6.67
CA PRO A 134 -12.47 -13.82 -7.56
C PRO A 134 -11.05 -13.24 -7.48
N ALA A 135 -10.42 -12.90 -8.60
CA ALA A 135 -9.01 -12.50 -8.66
C ALA A 135 -8.62 -11.37 -7.67
N THR A 136 -9.47 -10.35 -7.54
CA THR A 136 -9.28 -9.27 -6.57
C THR A 136 -9.30 -9.80 -5.13
N ALA A 137 -10.28 -10.64 -4.79
CA ALA A 137 -10.38 -11.26 -3.47
C ALA A 137 -9.19 -12.17 -3.18
N TYR A 138 -8.76 -12.95 -4.18
CA TYR A 138 -7.59 -13.81 -4.11
C TYR A 138 -6.33 -13.01 -3.75
N GLY A 139 -6.00 -11.95 -4.49
CA GLY A 139 -4.78 -11.18 -4.18
C GLY A 139 -4.84 -10.41 -2.87
N VAL A 140 -6.01 -9.93 -2.44
CA VAL A 140 -6.15 -9.32 -1.10
C VAL A 140 -5.94 -10.37 -0.01
N LEU A 141 -6.52 -11.57 -0.18
CA LEU A 141 -6.34 -12.67 0.77
C LEU A 141 -4.89 -13.17 0.80
N GLU A 142 -4.20 -13.25 -0.35
CA GLU A 142 -2.77 -13.59 -0.42
C GLU A 142 -1.91 -12.55 0.28
N MET A 143 -2.16 -11.25 0.04
CA MET A 143 -1.46 -10.16 0.71
C MET A 143 -1.65 -10.26 2.22
N LEU A 144 -2.89 -10.45 2.68
CA LEU A 144 -3.21 -10.55 4.09
C LEU A 144 -2.59 -11.79 4.75
N ASN A 145 -2.67 -12.96 4.08
CA ASN A 145 -2.01 -14.18 4.54
C ASN A 145 -0.50 -13.97 4.65
N TRP A 146 0.12 -13.37 3.65
CA TRP A 146 1.55 -13.08 3.65
C TRP A 146 1.97 -12.15 4.79
N ILE A 147 1.27 -11.02 5.00
CA ILE A 147 1.53 -10.09 6.12
C ILE A 147 1.52 -10.84 7.46
N ARG A 148 0.60 -11.78 7.66
CA ARG A 148 0.47 -12.55 8.90
C ARG A 148 1.58 -13.59 9.10
N THR A 149 2.17 -14.09 8.02
CA THR A 149 3.14 -15.20 8.07
C THR A 149 4.60 -14.77 7.85
N ARG A 150 4.83 -13.54 7.36
CA ARG A 150 6.18 -13.03 7.10
C ARG A 150 6.94 -12.80 8.41
N LYS A 151 8.27 -12.91 8.36
CA LYS A 151 9.16 -12.83 9.53
C LYS A 151 9.95 -11.54 9.57
#